data_AF-A0A6F8YZE3-F1
#
_entry.id   AF-A0A6F8YZE3-F1
#
_cell.length_a   1.000
_cell.length_b   1.000
_cell.length_c   1.000
_cell.angle_alpha   90.00
_cell.angle_beta   90.00
_cell.angle_gamma   90.00
#
_symmetry.space_group_name_H-M   'P 1'
#
loop_
_entity.id
_entity.type
_entity.pdbx_description
1 polymer ?
#
loop_
_entity_poly.entity_id
_entity_poly.type
_entity_poly.pdbx_seq_one_letter_code
_entity_poly.pdbx_strand_id
1 'polypeptide(L)' 'MRDWHADGLAVRPDHRMIAHTAFLVSTRRLAPGVTAPPRRRKPSKGAEAYAARKAAAAAARGGSERGEEADTSG' A
#
# COMPACT_ATOMS: atom_id res chain seq x y z
N MET A 1 13.76 -15.09 -6.46
CA MET A 1 14.05 -16.28 -7.30
C MET A 1 13.64 -17.50 -6.49
N ARG A 2 13.03 -18.51 -7.13
CA ARG A 2 12.66 -19.75 -6.45
C ARG A 2 13.10 -20.90 -7.34
N ASP A 3 13.88 -21.79 -6.77
CA ASP A 3 14.44 -22.93 -7.48
C ASP A 3 13.43 -24.08 -7.52
N TRP A 4 13.65 -25.01 -8.44
CA TRP A 4 12.82 -26.19 -8.64
C TRP A 4 13.59 -27.43 -8.24
N HIS A 5 12.94 -28.33 -7.50
CA HIS A 5 13.43 -29.68 -7.27
C HIS A 5 12.85 -30.60 -8.34
N ALA A 6 13.73 -31.24 -9.10
CA ALA A 6 13.37 -32.27 -10.07
C ALA A 6 14.21 -33.51 -9.77
N ASP A 7 13.55 -34.56 -9.29
CA ASP A 7 14.16 -35.87 -9.05
C ASP A 7 13.24 -36.97 -9.57
N GLY A 8 13.70 -37.71 -10.59
CA GLY A 8 12.90 -38.68 -11.33
C GLY A 8 11.59 -38.07 -11.86
N LEU A 9 10.45 -38.63 -11.44
CA LEU A 9 9.10 -38.16 -11.81
C LEU A 9 8.57 -37.04 -10.88
N ALA A 10 9.27 -36.72 -9.80
CA ALA A 10 8.84 -35.71 -8.83
C ALA A 10 9.43 -34.35 -9.18
N VAL A 11 8.60 -33.47 -9.76
CA VAL A 11 8.96 -32.08 -10.07
C VAL A 11 8.11 -31.13 -9.24
N ARG A 12 8.74 -30.39 -8.32
CA ARG A 12 8.06 -29.45 -7.42
C ARG A 12 8.92 -28.23 -7.09
N PRO A 13 8.31 -27.05 -6.84
CA PRO A 13 9.06 -25.87 -6.41
C PRO A 13 9.67 -26.09 -5.01
N ASP A 14 10.89 -25.57 -4.79
CA ASP A 14 11.56 -25.67 -3.49
C ASP A 14 10.74 -25.03 -2.38
N HIS A 15 10.69 -25.60 -1.17
CA HIS A 15 9.80 -25.16 -0.10
C HIS A 15 10.22 -23.83 0.53
N ARG A 16 11.48 -23.41 0.36
CA ARG A 16 11.92 -22.10 0.84
C ARG A 16 11.50 -20.98 -0.11
N MET A 17 11.11 -19.86 0.49
CA MET A 17 10.86 -18.61 -0.21
C MET A 17 11.57 -17.45 0.48
N ILE A 18 12.17 -16.59 -0.34
CA ILE A 18 12.55 -15.24 0.05
C ILE A 18 11.41 -14.32 -0.39
N ALA A 19 10.72 -13.70 0.58
CA ALA A 19 9.49 -12.96 0.33
C ALA A 19 9.72 -11.62 -0.39
N HIS A 20 10.84 -10.95 -0.13
CA HIS A 20 11.13 -9.63 -0.71
C HIS A 20 12.63 -9.42 -0.87
N THR A 21 13.00 -8.62 -1.87
CA THR A 21 14.40 -8.22 -2.09
C THR A 21 14.48 -6.70 -2.14
N ALA A 22 13.97 -6.09 -3.22
CA ALA A 22 13.97 -4.64 -3.39
C ALA A 22 12.90 -4.23 -4.41
N PHE A 23 12.65 -2.92 -4.46
CA PHE A 23 11.91 -2.30 -5.55
C PHE A 23 12.88 -1.81 -6.62
N LEU A 24 12.52 -2.00 -7.89
CA LEU A 24 13.22 -1.41 -9.02
C LEU A 24 12.41 -0.23 -9.55
N VAL A 25 13.08 0.89 -9.84
CA VAL A 25 12.48 2.09 -10.41
C VAL A 25 13.21 2.44 -11.69
N SER A 26 12.47 2.53 -12.79
CA SER A 26 12.96 3.00 -14.07
C SER A 26 12.30 4.34 -14.43
N THR A 27 13.09 5.28 -14.92
CA THR A 27 12.59 6.57 -15.42
C THR A 27 13.30 6.95 -16.70
N ARG A 28 12.71 7.87 -17.47
CA ARG A 28 13.32 8.49 -18.64
C ARG A 28 13.54 9.97 -18.36
N ARG A 29 14.72 10.48 -18.69
CA ARG A 29 15.04 11.91 -18.56
C ARG A 29 14.29 12.71 -19.64
N LEU A 30 13.71 13.84 -19.22
CA LEU A 30 13.08 14.80 -20.13
C LEU A 30 14.10 15.86 -20.58
N ALA A 31 13.85 16.48 -21.73
CA ALA A 31 14.61 17.64 -22.17
C ALA A 31 14.45 18.81 -21.17
N PRO A 32 15.42 19.74 -21.08
CA PRO A 32 15.31 20.92 -20.22
C PRO A 32 14.03 21.73 -20.52
N GLY A 33 13.36 22.23 -19.47
CA GLY A 33 12.14 23.02 -19.60
C GLY A 33 10.87 22.23 -19.89
N VAL A 34 10.93 20.91 -20.08
CA VAL A 34 9.74 20.08 -20.33
C VAL A 34 9.10 19.62 -19.02
N THR A 35 7.84 20.00 -18.83
CA THR A 35 7.01 19.53 -17.70
C THR A 35 6.52 18.10 -17.95
N ALA A 36 6.65 17.23 -16.94
CA ALA A 36 6.17 15.86 -17.02
C ALA A 36 4.62 15.80 -17.08
N PRO A 37 4.04 14.91 -17.89
CA PRO A 37 2.59 14.69 -17.90
C PRO A 37 2.07 14.25 -16.52
N PRO A 38 0.84 14.66 -16.13
CA PRO A 38 0.27 14.29 -14.85
C PRO A 38 0.09 12.78 -14.75
N ARG A 39 0.48 12.21 -13.61
CA ARG A 39 0.35 10.77 -13.34
C ARG A 39 -1.12 10.44 -13.05
N ARG A 40 -1.85 9.92 -14.04
CA ARG A 40 -3.21 9.40 -13.82
C ARG A 40 -3.13 7.95 -13.36
N ARG A 41 -3.39 7.71 -12.07
CA ARG A 41 -3.55 6.36 -11.51
C ARG A 41 -5.03 6.08 -11.26
N LYS A 42 -5.52 4.94 -11.72
CA LYS A 42 -6.83 4.45 -11.28
C LYS A 42 -6.71 4.02 -9.82
N PRO A 43 -7.63 4.41 -8.93
CA PRO A 43 -7.67 3.87 -7.59
C PRO A 43 -7.78 2.35 -7.66
N SER A 44 -7.01 1.65 -6.83
CA SER A 44 -7.22 0.22 -6.63
C SER A 44 -8.32 0.04 -5.58
N LYS A 45 -9.09 -1.05 -5.68
CA LYS A 45 -10.11 -1.41 -4.68
C LYS A 45 -9.54 -1.41 -3.25
N GLY A 46 -8.28 -1.83 -3.08
CA GLY A 46 -7.60 -1.82 -1.78
C GLY A 46 -7.28 -0.41 -1.28
N ALA A 47 -6.93 0.52 -2.16
CA ALA A 47 -6.67 1.91 -1.80
C ALA A 47 -7.95 2.64 -1.37
N GLU A 48 -9.06 2.38 -2.05
CA GLU A 48 -10.39 2.91 -1.67
C GLU A 48 -10.83 2.37 -0.32
N ALA A 49 -10.73 1.06 -0.11
CA ALA A 49 -11.04 0.43 1.17
C ALA A 49 -10.19 0.96 2.33
N TYR A 50 -8.90 1.20 2.09
CA TYR A 50 -8.01 1.81 3.08
C TYR A 50 -8.41 3.26 3.42
N ALA A 51 -8.73 4.07 2.41
CA ALA A 51 -9.16 5.45 2.60
C ALA A 51 -10.48 5.54 3.39
N ALA A 52 -11.46 4.70 3.07
CA ALA A 52 -12.72 4.62 3.79
C ALA A 52 -12.51 4.24 5.26
N ARG A 53 -11.67 3.24 5.53
CA ARG A 53 -11.33 2.84 6.90
C ARG A 53 -10.63 3.95 7.67
N LYS A 54 -9.72 4.69 7.03
CA LYS A 54 -9.04 5.84 7.64
C LYS A 54 -10.03 6.96 7.99
N ALA A 55 -10.98 7.24 7.10
CA ALA A 55 -12.01 8.26 7.33
C ALA A 55 -12.93 7.88 8.50
N ALA A 56 -13.37 6.63 8.58
CA ALA A 56 -14.18 6.13 9.70
C ALA A 56 -13.42 6.22 11.04
N ALA A 57 -12.12 5.88 11.05
CA ALA A 57 -11.30 6.00 12.24
C ALA A 57 -11.07 7.46 12.67
N ALA A 58 -10.94 8.39 11.73
CA ALA A 58 -10.82 9.82 12.04
C ALA A 58 -12.13 10.39 12.62
N ALA A 59 -13.28 9.98 12.07
CA ALA A 59 -14.59 10.37 12.59
C ALA A 59 -14.83 9.88 14.03
N ALA A 60 -14.37 8.66 14.37
CA ALA A 60 -14.46 8.13 15.72
C ALA A 60 -13.58 8.89 16.72
N ARG A 61 -12.41 9.39 16.31
CA ARG A 61 -11.51 10.20 17.17
C ARG A 61 -12.02 11.63 17.40
N GLY A 62 -12.58 12.27 16.37
CA GLY A 62 -13.23 13.58 16.53
C GLY A 62 -14.55 13.52 17.32
N GLY A 63 -15.07 12.32 17.58
CA GLY A 63 -16.22 12.09 18.45
C GLY A 63 -15.86 12.07 19.95
N SER A 64 -14.65 11.64 20.32
CA SER A 64 -14.22 11.59 21.72
C SER A 64 -13.85 12.97 22.28
N GLU A 65 -13.34 13.88 21.46
CA GLU A 65 -12.94 15.23 21.90
C GLU A 65 -14.15 16.15 22.20
N ARG A 66 -15.34 15.86 21.64
CA ARG A 66 -16.59 16.59 21.95
C ARG A 66 -17.32 16.07 23.19
N GLY A 67 -16.91 14.92 23.74
CA GLY A 67 -17.53 14.32 24.93
C GLY A 67 -16.95 14.81 26.25
N GLU A 68 -15.69 15.26 26.26
CA GLU A 68 -14.97 15.67 27.48
C GLU A 68 -15.32 17.10 27.92
N GLU A 69 -15.62 18.01 26.97
CA GLU A 69 -15.89 19.43 27.26
C GLU A 69 -17.31 19.68 27.84
N ALA A 70 -18.21 18.70 27.73
CA ALA A 70 -19.58 18.79 28.24
C ALA A 70 -19.75 18.36 29.71
N ASP A 71 -18.71 17.80 30.36
CA ASP A 71 -18.77 17.28 31.73
C ASP A 71 -18.05 18.18 32.76
N THR A 72 -17.39 19.27 32.33
CA THR A 72 -16.60 20.16 33.21
C THR A 72 -17.29 21.46 33.63
N SER A 73 -18.59 21.62 33.36
CA SER A 73 -19.39 22.72 33.91
C SER A 73 -20.41 22.16 34.90
N GLY A 74 -20.09 22.31 36.19
CA GLY A 74 -20.95 21.93 37.32
C GLY A 74 -22.13 22.87 37.57
#